data_AF-A0A8E0IMF0-F1
#
_entry.id   AF-A0A8E0IMF0-F1
#
_cell.length_a   1.000
_cell.length_b   1.000
_cell.length_c   1.000
_cell.angle_alpha   90.00
_cell.angle_beta   90.00
_cell.angle_gamma   90.00
#
_symmetry.space_group_name_H-M   'P 1'
#
loop_
_entity.id
_entity.type
_entity.pdbx_description
1 polymer ?
#
loop_
_entity_poly.entity_id
_entity_poly.type
_entity_poly.pdbx_seq_one_letter_code
_entity_poly.pdbx_strand_id
1 'polypeptide(L)'
;MKILAVSDTHGDREILTALLKQQPHLDGYFYAGDSELAADDGLFQQYEAVECNMDYDPNFPMQITTTIQGVTVFMAHGHRLG
;
A
#
# COMPACT_ATOMS: atom_id res chain seq x y z
N MET A 1 -13.41 -11.33 6.51
CA MET A 1 -12.30 -10.60 5.91
C MET A 1 -12.80 -9.41 5.10
N LYS A 2 -12.38 -8.21 5.49
CA LYS A 2 -12.48 -6.99 4.69
C LYS A 2 -11.12 -6.33 4.63
N ILE A 3 -10.66 -6.01 3.45
CA ILE A 3 -9.39 -5.31 3.22
C ILE A 3 -9.64 -4.06 2.39
N LEU A 4 -8.75 -3.08 2.50
CA LEU A 4 -8.69 -1.94 1.59
C LEU A 4 -7.43 -2.07 0.75
N ALA A 5 -7.58 -1.98 -0.56
CA ALA A 5 -6.47 -1.86 -1.51
C ALA A 5 -6.61 -0.54 -2.26
N VAL A 6 -5.52 0.23 -2.29
CA VAL A 6 -5.41 1.56 -2.92
C VAL A 6 -4.11 1.59 -3.72
N SER A 7 -3.99 2.47 -4.70
CA SER A 7 -2.79 2.60 -5.55
C SER A 7 -2.77 3.97 -6.22
N ASP A 8 -1.61 4.37 -6.76
CA ASP A 8 -1.43 5.44 -7.75
C ASP A 8 -2.00 6.79 -7.28
N THR A 9 -1.69 7.18 -6.04
CA THR A 9 -2.18 8.45 -5.49
C THR A 9 -1.34 9.66 -5.92
N HIS A 10 -0.14 9.45 -6.49
CA HIS A 10 0.70 10.49 -7.09
C HIS A 10 0.78 11.78 -6.24
N GLY A 11 1.26 11.64 -5.01
CA GLY A 11 1.46 12.74 -4.06
C GLY A 11 0.22 13.14 -3.25
N ASP A 12 -0.97 12.61 -3.54
CA ASP A 12 -2.16 12.85 -2.72
C ASP A 12 -2.10 12.05 -1.42
N ARG A 13 -1.45 12.63 -0.41
CA ARG A 13 -1.38 12.09 0.94
C ARG A 13 -2.73 12.17 1.68
N GLU A 14 -3.58 13.13 1.32
CA GLU A 14 -4.83 13.42 2.04
C GLU A 14 -5.88 12.36 1.77
N ILE A 15 -5.97 11.84 0.53
CA ILE A 15 -6.91 10.76 0.20
C ILE A 15 -6.61 9.50 1.02
N LEU A 16 -5.34 9.14 1.22
CA LEU A 16 -4.94 8.00 2.05
C LEU A 16 -5.35 8.18 3.51
N THR A 17 -5.20 9.41 4.03
CA THR A 17 -5.63 9.77 5.38
C THR A 17 -7.17 9.71 5.51
N ALA A 18 -7.90 10.18 4.49
CA ALA A 18 -9.35 10.17 4.47
C ALA A 18 -9.90 8.73 4.43
N LEU A 19 -9.28 7.84 3.64
CA LEU A 19 -9.68 6.44 3.55
C LEU A 19 -9.52 5.70 4.89
N LEU A 20 -8.42 5.92 5.63
CA LEU A 20 -8.25 5.36 6.98
C LEU A 20 -9.35 5.82 7.95
N LYS A 21 -9.82 7.06 7.82
CA LYS A 21 -10.91 7.61 8.64
C LYS A 21 -12.29 7.07 8.24
N GLN A 22 -12.52 6.88 6.94
CA GLN A 22 -13.80 6.41 6.42
C GLN A 22 -13.99 4.90 6.61
N GLN A 23 -12.89 4.14 6.55
CA GLN A 23 -12.87 2.68 6.67
C GLN A 23 -11.95 2.25 7.80
N PRO A 24 -12.27 2.55 9.07
CA PRO A 24 -11.48 2.11 10.20
C PRO A 24 -11.70 0.61 10.47
N HIS A 25 -10.73 -0.03 11.13
CA HIS A 25 -10.82 -1.41 11.63
C HIS A 25 -11.03 -2.49 10.55
N LEU A 26 -10.39 -2.32 9.39
CA LEU A 26 -10.28 -3.40 8.41
C LEU A 26 -9.22 -4.42 8.81
N ASP A 27 -9.29 -5.60 8.21
CA ASP A 27 -8.37 -6.71 8.48
C ASP A 27 -7.01 -6.52 7.78
N GLY A 28 -6.92 -5.57 6.83
CA GLY A 28 -5.69 -5.22 6.13
C GLY A 28 -5.85 -3.97 5.26
N TYR A 29 -4.76 -3.21 5.15
CA TYR A 29 -4.67 -1.99 4.34
C TYR A 29 -3.46 -2.13 3.43
N PHE A 30 -3.69 -2.03 2.13
CA PHE A 30 -2.70 -2.30 1.10
C PHE A 30 -2.57 -1.11 0.17
N TYR A 31 -1.33 -0.78 -0.18
CA TYR A 31 -1.00 0.28 -1.11
C TYR A 31 -0.09 -0.25 -2.22
N ALA A 32 -0.59 -0.30 -3.46
CA ALA A 32 0.10 -0.93 -4.59
C ALA A 32 1.11 -0.02 -5.32
N GLY A 33 1.62 1.02 -4.65
CA GLY A 33 2.69 1.88 -5.15
C GLY A 33 2.20 3.11 -5.94
N ASP A 34 3.15 3.88 -6.47
CA ASP A 34 3.00 5.21 -7.07
C ASP A 34 2.43 6.25 -6.08
N SER A 35 3.01 6.25 -4.88
CA SER A 35 2.68 7.23 -3.84
C SER A 35 3.34 8.57 -4.06
N GLU A 36 4.59 8.58 -4.52
CA GLU A 36 5.51 9.72 -4.51
C GLU A 36 5.76 10.28 -3.09
N LEU A 37 5.49 9.47 -2.05
CA LEU A 37 5.76 9.78 -0.66
C LEU A 37 7.02 9.04 -0.18
N ALA A 38 7.66 9.53 0.87
CA ALA A 38 8.80 8.85 1.49
C ALA A 38 8.34 7.57 2.20
N ALA A 39 9.14 6.50 2.16
CA ALA A 39 8.78 5.22 2.80
C ALA A 39 8.68 5.32 4.33
N ASP A 40 9.30 6.35 4.93
CA ASP A 40 9.20 6.66 6.36
C ASP A 40 7.98 7.52 6.73
N ASP A 41 7.11 7.88 5.76
CA ASP A 41 5.85 8.54 6.05
C ASP A 41 4.99 7.68 6.99
N GLY A 42 4.45 8.31 8.03
CA GLY A 42 3.61 7.63 9.03
C GLY A 42 2.39 6.91 8.46
N LEU A 43 1.94 7.22 7.23
CA LEU A 43 0.89 6.44 6.56
C LEU A 43 1.29 5.00 6.29
N PHE A 44 2.56 4.73 5.98
CA PHE A 44 3.06 3.38 5.70
C PHE A 44 3.30 2.55 6.96
N GLN A 45 2.98 3.09 8.14
CA GLN A 45 2.80 2.30 9.37
C GLN A 45 1.40 1.66 9.44
N GLN A 46 0.45 2.16 8.65
CA GLN A 46 -0.92 1.65 8.57
C GLN A 46 -1.15 0.84 7.30
N TYR A 47 -0.54 1.25 6.18
CA TYR A 47 -0.60 0.57 4.89
C TYR A 47 0.60 -0.35 4.67
N GLU A 48 0.35 -1.58 4.21
CA GLU A 48 1.35 -2.42 3.58
C GLU A 48 1.60 -1.87 2.16
N ALA A 49 2.73 -1.21 1.93
CA ALA A 49 3.06 -0.57 0.65
C ALA A 49 4.16 -1.30 -0.12
N VAL A 50 4.08 -1.28 -1.46
CA VAL A 50 5.10 -1.86 -2.35
C VAL A 50 5.74 -0.80 -3.25
N GLU A 51 6.98 -1.07 -3.68
CA GLU A 51 7.75 -0.23 -4.60
C GLU A 51 7.10 -0.16 -5.98
N CYS A 52 7.24 0.99 -6.64
CA CYS A 52 6.73 1.26 -7.97
C CYS A 52 7.80 1.87 -8.91
N ASN A 53 7.45 2.16 -10.16
CA ASN A 53 8.31 2.88 -11.10
C ASN A 53 8.43 4.38 -10.81
N MET A 54 7.50 5.00 -10.07
CA MET A 54 7.65 6.41 -9.64
C MET A 54 8.06 6.57 -8.18
N ASP A 55 8.07 5.50 -7.39
CA ASP A 55 8.59 5.48 -6.02
C ASP A 55 10.06 5.07 -6.01
N TYR A 56 10.97 6.04 -5.85
CA TYR A 56 12.43 5.80 -5.90
C TYR A 56 13.06 5.46 -4.54
N ASP A 57 12.26 5.39 -3.48
CA ASP A 57 12.74 5.07 -2.14
C ASP A 57 13.01 3.55 -2.03
N PRO A 58 14.27 3.12 -1.82
CA PRO A 58 14.63 1.70 -1.81
C PRO A 58 14.12 0.95 -0.58
N ASN A 59 13.51 1.65 0.39
CA ASN A 59 12.94 1.02 1.57
C ASN A 59 11.56 0.41 1.33
N PHE A 60 10.90 0.69 0.20
CA PHE A 60 9.71 -0.04 -0.18
C PHE A 60 10.07 -1.46 -0.65
N PRO A 61 9.34 -2.50 -0.19
CA PRO A 61 9.52 -3.83 -0.72
C PRO A 61 8.96 -3.93 -2.14
N MET A 62 9.63 -4.66 -3.03
CA MET A 62 9.14 -4.92 -4.39
C MET A 62 7.78 -5.63 -4.45
N GLN A 63 7.49 -6.46 -3.45
CA GLN A 63 6.25 -7.24 -3.36
C GLN A 63 6.01 -7.62 -1.91
N ILE A 64 4.75 -7.91 -1.59
CA ILE A 64 4.34 -8.42 -0.29
C ILE A 64 3.51 -9.68 -0.47
N THR A 65 3.71 -10.64 0.43
CA THR A 65 2.83 -11.80 0.59
C THR A 65 2.47 -11.93 2.06
N THR A 66 1.19 -11.78 2.36
CA THR A 66 0.67 -11.85 3.74
C THR A 66 -0.52 -12.79 3.81
N THR A 67 -0.87 -13.25 5.01
CA THR A 67 -2.04 -14.11 5.22
C THR A 67 -2.96 -13.47 6.24
N ILE A 68 -4.17 -13.13 5.83
CA ILE A 68 -5.19 -12.47 6.64
C ILE A 68 -6.38 -13.43 6.80
N GLN A 69 -6.73 -13.77 8.04
CA GLN A 69 -7.85 -14.69 8.34
C GLN A 69 -7.80 -16.00 7.53
N GLY A 70 -6.60 -16.54 7.29
CA GLY A 70 -6.40 -17.78 6.53
C GLY A 70 -6.44 -17.64 5.00
N VAL A 71 -6.57 -16.42 4.47
CA VAL A 71 -6.48 -16.13 3.04
C VAL A 71 -5.13 -15.48 2.74
N THR A 72 -4.36 -16.08 1.84
CA THR A 72 -3.08 -15.52 1.37
C THR A 72 -3.34 -14.44 0.32
N VAL A 73 -2.78 -13.25 0.56
CA VAL A 73 -2.80 -12.09 -0.32
C VAL A 73 -1.39 -11.87 -0.84
N PHE A 74 -1.25 -11.79 -2.16
CA PHE A 74 -0.03 -11.37 -2.84
C PHE A 74 -0.28 -9.99 -3.47
N MET A 75 0.66 -9.06 -3.30
CA MET A 75 0.61 -7.75 -3.92
C MET A 75 1.98 -7.34 -4.44
N ALA A 76 1.98 -6.78 -5.64
CA ALA A 76 3.09 -6.08 -6.27
C ALA A 76 2.47 -4.99 -7.16
N HIS A 77 3.22 -3.93 -7.50
CA HIS A 77 2.69 -2.89 -8.38
C HIS A 77 2.35 -3.44 -9.78
N GLY A 78 3.26 -4.20 -10.38
CA GLY A 78 3.05 -4.86 -11.68
C GLY A 78 4.08 -4.49 -12.74
N HIS A 79 4.82 -3.38 -12.60
CA HIS A 79 5.82 -2.94 -13.58
C HIS A 79 6.97 -3.93 -13.83
N ARG A 80 7.18 -4.93 -12.95
CA ARG A 80 8.19 -6.01 -13.10
C ARG A 80 7.62 -7.41 -13.28
N LEU A 81 6.30 -7.57 -13.39
CA LEU A 81 5.62 -8.88 -13.43
C LEU A 81 4.78 -9.09 -14.70
N GLY A 82 5.12 -8.38 -15.78
CA GLY A 82 4.52 -8.52 -17.12
C GLY A 82 5.07 -9.69 -17.93
#